data_AF-A0A960PXE5-F1
#
_entry.id   AF-A0A960PXE5-F1
#
_cell.length_a   1.000
_cell.length_b   1.000
_cell.length_c   1.000
_cell.angle_alpha   90.00
_cell.angle_beta   90.00
_cell.angle_gamma   90.00
#
_symmetry.space_group_name_H-M   'P 1'
#
loop_
_entity.id
_entity.type
_entity.pdbx_description
1 polymer ?
#
loop_
_entity_poly.entity_id
_entity_poly.type
_entity_poly.pdbx_seq_one_letter_code
_entity_poly.pdbx_strand_id
1 'polypeptide(L)'
;MDGKGSAKNLKKLLLFLLFPAALVVAAYFLLKPSGGAQAEERIRDVSVTILQASEVAKQTNDLQDKHNVARARETLDRARSLIIENNYVQALEEANKANGFARLVLDRRTTGSTATTASVRFDEIVGDVQFRRAQDTAYSSASKATVLDIGDVVKTSPRASCRLVFQDGMVTVVGPNSLITIKESLDERDANMINLRLETGELTMKSSEIPDQSKPSVLTKSGSAMVYHSTQIAVEYSAIQSATELSVYQGRATAATGTRTIDVFDNQRVVLSDDQSLGELVNLPPPPILSRPDNYAEIEEGPEGTSSVILGWTAVDPTASYHVELSPNILFTEWIHEDQRYFRNQIEYPNLPPGVYFWRVASIDGANLEGAPSDVWQFQIGKELISSARAVDNKPPNLSIKEISVHGYMVIITGKTEKTATVQVDGQKAILDLATGDFSYTANMKKKGIHTINIIAIDPAGNRTHVEKRVEIKD
;
A
#
# COMPACT_ATOMS: atom_id res chain seq x y z
N MET A 1 -23.95 -39.92 55.88
CA MET A 1 -22.99 -40.64 55.01
C MET A 1 -23.76 -41.11 53.79
N ASP A 2 -23.65 -40.44 52.64
CA ASP A 2 -23.86 -41.05 51.32
C ASP A 2 -23.50 -40.07 50.18
N GLY A 3 -22.20 -39.81 50.03
CA GLY A 3 -21.64 -38.99 48.95
C GLY A 3 -21.19 -39.78 47.72
N LYS A 4 -21.44 -41.10 47.66
CA LYS A 4 -20.90 -41.98 46.60
C LYS A 4 -21.83 -42.19 45.39
N GLY A 5 -23.09 -41.75 45.45
CA GLY A 5 -24.07 -41.94 44.35
C GLY A 5 -23.97 -40.94 43.19
N SER A 6 -23.61 -39.69 43.45
CA SER A 6 -23.65 -38.61 42.45
C SER A 6 -22.50 -38.67 41.42
N ALA A 7 -21.29 -39.01 41.86
CA ALA A 7 -20.11 -39.06 40.99
C ALA A 7 -20.16 -40.22 39.95
N LYS A 8 -20.90 -41.30 40.25
CA LYS A 8 -21.03 -42.46 39.36
C LYS A 8 -21.97 -42.19 38.18
N ASN A 9 -22.99 -41.35 38.39
CA ASN A 9 -23.92 -40.94 37.33
C ASN A 9 -23.33 -39.84 36.44
N LEU A 10 -22.53 -38.93 37.00
CA LEU A 10 -21.85 -37.89 36.22
C LEU A 10 -20.78 -38.47 35.26
N LYS A 11 -20.02 -39.49 35.71
CA LYS A 11 -19.08 -40.22 34.83
C LYS A 11 -19.79 -41.01 33.72
N LYS A 12 -20.96 -41.60 33.99
CA LYS A 12 -21.77 -42.28 32.98
C LYS A 12 -22.36 -41.31 31.96
N LEU A 13 -22.77 -40.11 32.38
CA LEU A 13 -23.31 -39.07 31.52
C LEU A 13 -22.22 -38.43 30.62
N LEU A 14 -21.02 -38.19 31.16
CA LEU A 14 -19.86 -37.73 30.38
C LEU A 14 -19.40 -38.77 29.35
N LEU A 15 -19.42 -40.06 29.70
CA LEU A 15 -19.08 -41.13 28.76
C LEU A 15 -20.12 -41.27 27.62
N PHE A 16 -21.39 -40.98 27.90
CA PHE A 16 -22.48 -41.01 26.91
C PHE A 16 -22.48 -39.79 25.97
N LEU A 17 -21.91 -38.65 26.36
CA LEU A 17 -21.76 -37.45 25.51
C LEU A 17 -20.45 -37.46 24.70
N LEU A 18 -19.38 -38.04 25.23
CA LEU A 18 -18.10 -38.15 24.51
C LEU A 18 -18.13 -39.16 23.35
N PHE A 19 -18.93 -40.22 23.48
CA PHE A 19 -19.04 -41.26 22.45
C PHE A 19 -19.63 -40.75 21.11
N PRO A 20 -20.77 -40.03 21.08
CA PRO A 20 -21.30 -39.47 19.84
C PRO A 20 -20.42 -38.34 19.29
N ALA A 21 -19.77 -37.53 20.13
CA ALA A 21 -18.83 -36.51 19.67
C ALA A 21 -17.59 -37.12 19.02
N ALA A 22 -17.03 -38.19 19.59
CA ALA A 22 -15.93 -38.94 18.99
C ALA A 22 -16.35 -39.64 17.69
N LEU A 23 -17.59 -40.12 17.58
CA LEU A 23 -18.15 -40.70 16.36
C LEU A 23 -18.37 -39.66 15.25
N VAL A 24 -18.79 -38.44 15.59
CA VAL A 24 -18.92 -37.33 14.63
C VAL A 24 -17.54 -36.86 14.17
N VAL A 25 -16.56 -36.76 15.05
CA VAL A 25 -15.17 -36.43 14.67
C VAL A 25 -14.56 -37.55 13.83
N ALA A 26 -14.75 -38.81 14.20
CA ALA A 26 -14.29 -39.96 13.41
C ALA A 26 -14.98 -40.01 12.04
N ALA A 27 -16.30 -39.77 11.98
CA ALA A 27 -17.04 -39.66 10.72
C ALA A 27 -16.55 -38.47 9.88
N TYR A 28 -16.22 -37.34 10.50
CA TYR A 28 -15.65 -36.18 9.81
C TYR A 28 -14.26 -36.47 9.22
N PHE A 29 -13.42 -37.23 9.92
CA PHE A 29 -12.13 -37.68 9.40
C PHE A 29 -12.24 -38.82 8.38
N LEU A 30 -13.27 -39.67 8.47
CA LEU A 30 -13.54 -40.77 7.53
C LEU A 30 -14.24 -40.30 6.23
N LEU A 31 -14.97 -39.17 6.28
CA LEU A 31 -15.67 -38.58 5.13
C LEU A 31 -14.83 -37.52 4.41
N LYS A 32 -13.68 -37.11 4.95
CA LYS A 32 -12.78 -36.17 4.28
C LYS A 32 -12.15 -36.89 3.08
N PRO A 33 -12.34 -36.42 1.83
CA PRO A 33 -11.77 -37.09 0.67
C PRO A 33 -10.25 -37.14 0.84
N SER A 34 -9.65 -38.29 0.52
CA SER A 34 -8.20 -38.45 0.54
C SER A 34 -7.54 -37.37 -0.33
N GLY A 35 -6.30 -36.99 -0.02
CA GLY A 35 -5.57 -36.01 -0.84
C GLY A 35 -5.55 -36.37 -2.32
N GLY A 36 -5.52 -37.67 -2.63
CA GLY A 36 -5.64 -38.19 -4.00
C GLY A 36 -6.99 -37.88 -4.65
N ALA A 37 -8.11 -38.12 -3.96
CA ALA A 37 -9.44 -37.83 -4.51
C ALA A 37 -9.62 -36.33 -4.82
N GLN A 38 -9.12 -35.45 -3.96
CA GLN A 38 -9.16 -34.00 -4.17
C GLN A 38 -8.31 -33.56 -5.38
N ALA A 39 -7.12 -34.14 -5.52
CA ALA A 39 -6.24 -33.85 -6.66
C ALA A 39 -6.84 -34.36 -7.98
N GLU A 40 -7.40 -35.57 -8.00
CA GLU A 40 -8.04 -36.15 -9.18
C GLU A 40 -9.28 -35.37 -9.63
N GLU A 41 -10.13 -34.97 -8.69
CA GLU A 41 -11.29 -34.12 -8.95
C GLU A 41 -10.84 -32.78 -9.54
N ARG A 42 -9.83 -32.14 -8.94
CA ARG A 42 -9.32 -30.86 -9.45
C ARG A 42 -8.73 -30.99 -10.85
N ILE A 43 -7.96 -32.03 -11.14
CA ILE A 43 -7.41 -32.25 -12.49
C ILE A 43 -8.53 -32.43 -13.52
N ARG A 44 -9.62 -33.11 -13.16
CA ARG A 44 -10.78 -33.29 -14.04
C ARG A 44 -11.43 -31.95 -14.35
N ASP A 45 -11.69 -31.12 -13.34
CA ASP A 45 -12.28 -29.80 -13.51
C ASP A 45 -11.41 -28.90 -14.39
N VAL A 46 -10.12 -28.85 -14.10
CA VAL A 46 -9.16 -28.04 -14.84
C VAL A 46 -9.01 -28.51 -16.29
N SER A 47 -9.12 -29.83 -16.54
CA SER A 47 -9.17 -30.36 -17.91
C SER A 47 -10.34 -29.78 -18.71
N VAL A 48 -11.51 -29.62 -18.09
CA VAL A 48 -12.68 -28.98 -18.72
C VAL A 48 -12.42 -27.50 -18.98
N THR A 49 -11.87 -26.77 -18.01
CA THR A 49 -11.51 -25.35 -18.16
C THR A 49 -10.53 -25.12 -19.32
N ILE A 50 -9.50 -25.97 -19.44
CA ILE A 50 -8.51 -25.88 -20.51
C ILE A 50 -9.14 -26.16 -21.88
N LEU A 51 -10.12 -27.07 -21.97
CA LEU A 51 -10.84 -27.32 -23.22
C LEU A 51 -11.65 -26.10 -23.64
N GLN A 52 -12.34 -25.45 -22.71
CA GLN A 52 -13.06 -24.20 -22.97
C GLN A 52 -12.10 -23.09 -23.41
N ALA A 53 -10.99 -22.89 -22.69
CA ALA A 53 -9.96 -21.91 -23.00
C ALA A 53 -9.34 -22.15 -24.39
N SER A 54 -9.08 -23.41 -24.71
CA SER A 54 -8.56 -23.81 -26.02
C SER A 54 -9.51 -23.48 -27.15
N GLU A 55 -10.82 -23.54 -26.94
CA GLU A 55 -11.80 -23.19 -27.96
C GLU A 55 -11.89 -21.67 -28.15
N VAL A 56 -11.76 -20.90 -27.06
CA VAL A 56 -11.65 -19.44 -27.12
C VAL A 56 -10.39 -18.99 -27.87
N ALA A 57 -9.22 -19.55 -27.55
CA ALA A 57 -7.95 -19.20 -28.19
C ALA A 57 -7.93 -19.48 -29.71
N LYS A 58 -8.69 -20.48 -30.18
CA LYS A 58 -8.86 -20.72 -31.62
C LYS A 58 -9.67 -19.63 -32.32
N GLN A 59 -10.62 -19.02 -31.61
CA GLN A 59 -11.52 -18.01 -32.15
C GLN A 59 -10.87 -16.61 -32.16
N THR A 60 -9.99 -16.30 -31.21
CA THR A 60 -9.34 -14.98 -31.09
C THR A 60 -8.09 -14.83 -31.98
N ASN A 61 -7.47 -15.93 -32.40
CA ASN A 61 -6.19 -15.97 -33.11
C ASN A 61 -5.03 -15.21 -32.40
N ASP A 62 -5.19 -14.93 -31.11
CA ASP A 62 -4.23 -14.21 -30.28
C ASP A 62 -3.05 -15.12 -29.89
N LEU A 63 -1.82 -14.61 -30.03
CA LEU A 63 -0.60 -15.37 -29.74
C LEU A 63 -0.44 -15.67 -28.24
N GLN A 64 -0.88 -14.75 -27.38
CA GLN A 64 -0.78 -14.91 -25.93
C GLN A 64 -1.80 -15.91 -25.39
N ASP A 65 -3.02 -15.93 -25.94
CA ASP A 65 -4.03 -16.95 -25.62
C ASP A 65 -3.56 -18.35 -25.99
N LYS A 66 -2.94 -18.51 -27.16
CA LYS A 66 -2.35 -19.79 -27.58
C LYS A 66 -1.24 -20.24 -26.63
N HIS A 67 -0.39 -19.32 -26.19
CA HIS A 67 0.70 -19.59 -25.25
C HIS A 67 0.18 -19.97 -23.86
N ASN A 68 -0.84 -19.27 -23.37
CA ASN A 68 -1.48 -19.56 -22.09
C ASN A 68 -2.15 -20.94 -22.11
N VAL A 69 -2.86 -21.30 -23.18
CA VAL A 69 -3.43 -22.66 -23.34
C VAL A 69 -2.33 -23.72 -23.38
N ALA A 70 -1.20 -23.46 -24.05
CA ALA A 70 -0.07 -24.38 -24.09
C ALA A 70 0.54 -24.61 -22.68
N ARG A 71 0.80 -23.52 -21.94
CA ARG A 71 1.27 -23.58 -20.55
C ARG A 71 0.29 -24.32 -19.64
N ALA A 72 -1.00 -24.05 -19.79
CA ALA A 72 -2.04 -24.71 -19.00
C ALA A 72 -2.00 -26.24 -19.20
N ARG A 73 -1.89 -26.69 -20.45
CA ARG A 73 -1.79 -28.12 -20.79
C ARG A 73 -0.54 -28.77 -20.23
N GLU A 74 0.62 -28.14 -20.44
CA GLU A 74 1.90 -28.66 -19.93
C GLU A 74 1.87 -28.80 -18.39
N THR A 75 1.34 -27.80 -17.71
CA THR A 75 1.22 -27.79 -16.25
C THR A 75 0.22 -28.85 -15.76
N LEU A 76 -0.90 -29.04 -16.47
CA LEU A 76 -1.87 -30.08 -16.15
C LEU A 76 -1.29 -31.49 -16.34
N ASP A 77 -0.43 -31.69 -17.34
CA ASP A 77 0.24 -32.97 -17.56
C ASP A 77 1.24 -33.28 -16.43
N ARG A 78 1.96 -32.26 -15.92
CA ARG A 78 2.78 -32.42 -14.70
C ARG A 78 1.94 -32.80 -13.48
N ALA A 79 0.78 -32.15 -13.31
CA ALA A 79 -0.15 -32.50 -12.23
C ALA A 79 -0.60 -33.97 -12.31
N ARG A 80 -0.88 -34.46 -13.53
CA ARG A 80 -1.25 -35.87 -13.76
C ARG A 80 -0.11 -36.82 -13.42
N SER A 81 1.13 -36.50 -13.80
CA SER A 81 2.31 -37.29 -13.40
C SER A 81 2.46 -37.37 -11.89
N LEU A 82 2.27 -36.26 -11.17
CA LEU A 82 2.36 -36.23 -9.71
C LEU A 82 1.28 -37.06 -9.01
N ILE A 83 0.09 -37.22 -9.60
CA ILE A 83 -0.92 -38.17 -9.09
C ILE A 83 -0.43 -39.62 -9.20
N ILE A 84 0.18 -40.00 -10.33
CA ILE A 84 0.74 -41.35 -10.53
C ILE A 84 1.84 -41.64 -9.49
N GLU A 85 2.61 -40.62 -9.11
CA GLU A 85 3.66 -40.70 -8.09
C GLU A 85 3.13 -40.65 -6.64
N ASN A 86 1.80 -40.56 -6.45
CA ASN A 86 1.14 -40.36 -5.15
C ASN A 86 1.53 -39.06 -4.42
N ASN A 87 2.03 -38.07 -5.15
CA ASN A 87 2.42 -36.76 -4.63
C ASN A 87 1.25 -35.76 -4.75
N TYR A 88 0.19 -36.01 -3.99
CA TYR A 88 -1.09 -35.34 -4.19
C TYR A 88 -1.09 -33.84 -3.85
N VAL A 89 -0.25 -33.41 -2.91
CA VAL A 89 -0.14 -31.98 -2.53
C VAL A 89 0.44 -31.17 -3.69
N GLN A 90 1.53 -31.64 -4.30
CA GLN A 90 2.12 -30.98 -5.46
C GLN A 90 1.23 -31.13 -6.70
N ALA A 91 0.56 -32.27 -6.88
CA ALA A 91 -0.40 -32.46 -7.96
C ALA A 91 -1.55 -31.43 -7.89
N LEU A 92 -2.07 -31.16 -6.69
CA LEU A 92 -3.11 -30.15 -6.48
C LEU A 92 -2.59 -28.73 -6.78
N GLU A 93 -1.35 -28.41 -6.38
CA GLU A 93 -0.72 -27.12 -6.67
C GLU A 93 -0.53 -26.91 -8.18
N GLU A 94 0.00 -27.90 -8.89
CA GLU A 94 0.18 -27.84 -10.35
C GLU A 94 -1.16 -27.78 -11.08
N ALA A 95 -2.18 -28.50 -10.62
CA ALA A 95 -3.54 -28.40 -11.18
C ALA A 95 -4.11 -26.98 -11.00
N ASN A 96 -3.86 -26.32 -9.87
CA ASN A 96 -4.28 -24.94 -9.63
C ASN A 96 -3.53 -23.94 -10.53
N LYS A 97 -2.22 -24.12 -10.74
CA LYS A 97 -1.44 -23.31 -11.68
C LYS A 97 -1.95 -23.46 -13.11
N ALA A 98 -2.23 -24.70 -13.54
CA ALA A 98 -2.81 -24.99 -14.86
C ALA A 98 -4.17 -24.30 -15.05
N ASN A 99 -5.01 -24.29 -14.00
CA ASN A 99 -6.28 -23.58 -14.02
C ASN A 99 -6.11 -22.08 -14.22
N GLY A 100 -5.14 -21.45 -13.54
CA GLY A 100 -4.85 -20.03 -13.67
C GLY A 100 -4.55 -19.64 -15.12
N PHE A 101 -3.68 -20.39 -15.80
CA PHE A 101 -3.39 -20.15 -17.22
C PHE A 101 -4.60 -20.30 -18.14
N ALA A 102 -5.48 -21.27 -17.87
CA ALA A 102 -6.70 -21.48 -18.65
C ALA A 102 -7.72 -20.34 -18.44
N ARG A 103 -7.85 -19.86 -17.20
CA ARG A 103 -8.77 -18.79 -16.82
C ARG A 103 -8.37 -17.43 -17.41
N LEU A 104 -7.07 -17.13 -17.52
CA LEU A 104 -6.58 -15.93 -18.22
C LEU A 104 -7.12 -15.79 -19.66
N VAL A 105 -7.43 -16.91 -20.31
CA VAL A 105 -7.99 -16.93 -21.68
C VAL A 105 -9.52 -16.82 -21.67
N LEU A 106 -10.19 -17.42 -20.68
CA LEU A 106 -11.65 -17.42 -20.55
C LEU A 106 -12.20 -16.10 -20.03
N ASP A 107 -11.52 -15.51 -19.05
CA ASP A 107 -11.99 -14.30 -18.37
C ASP A 107 -11.91 -13.07 -19.29
N ARG A 108 -11.03 -13.10 -20.29
CA ARG A 108 -10.97 -12.09 -21.37
C ARG A 108 -12.27 -12.01 -22.19
N ARG A 109 -13.17 -13.01 -22.11
CA ARG A 109 -14.44 -13.06 -22.88
C ARG A 109 -15.68 -12.77 -22.05
N THR A 110 -15.70 -13.12 -20.76
CA THR A 110 -16.85 -12.86 -19.87
C THR A 110 -16.91 -11.42 -19.41
N THR A 111 -15.79 -10.71 -19.48
CA THR A 111 -15.72 -9.32 -19.10
C THR A 111 -15.51 -8.43 -20.33
N GLY A 112 -16.59 -7.80 -20.80
CA GLY A 112 -16.51 -6.42 -21.28
C GLY A 112 -16.06 -5.44 -20.17
N SER A 113 -15.89 -5.93 -18.94
CA SER A 113 -15.06 -5.29 -17.92
C SER A 113 -13.60 -5.53 -18.27
N THR A 114 -12.82 -4.47 -18.39
CA THR A 114 -11.38 -4.56 -18.19
C THR A 114 -11.12 -5.46 -16.99
N ALA A 115 -10.41 -6.58 -17.17
CA ALA A 115 -9.61 -7.10 -16.08
C ALA A 115 -8.84 -5.88 -15.60
N THR A 116 -9.12 -5.43 -14.39
CA THR A 116 -8.38 -4.33 -13.79
C THR A 116 -7.03 -4.95 -13.49
N THR A 117 -6.16 -5.05 -14.50
CA THR A 117 -4.73 -5.29 -14.29
C THR A 117 -4.38 -4.26 -13.24
N ALA A 118 -4.05 -4.68 -12.02
CA ALA A 118 -3.65 -3.75 -10.98
C ALA A 118 -2.41 -3.03 -11.49
N SER A 119 -2.60 -1.90 -12.20
CA SER A 119 -1.51 -1.15 -12.79
C SER A 119 -0.92 -0.36 -11.64
N VAL A 120 0.12 -0.90 -11.02
CA VAL A 120 0.82 -0.25 -9.93
C VAL A 120 1.95 0.57 -10.52
N ARG A 121 2.10 1.81 -10.07
CA ARG A 121 3.13 2.71 -10.59
C ARG A 121 3.96 3.30 -9.47
N PHE A 122 5.21 3.56 -9.79
CA PHE A 122 6.06 4.38 -8.93
C PHE A 122 5.69 5.86 -9.13
N ASP A 123 5.22 6.49 -8.06
CA ASP A 123 4.94 7.94 -8.02
C ASP A 123 6.14 8.71 -7.47
N GLU A 124 6.82 8.16 -6.46
CA GLU A 124 8.04 8.72 -5.88
C GLU A 124 9.09 7.62 -5.69
N ILE A 125 10.36 7.93 -5.97
CA ILE A 125 11.50 7.04 -5.82
C ILE A 125 12.64 7.86 -5.23
N VAL A 126 13.13 7.43 -4.07
CA VAL A 126 14.34 7.98 -3.46
C VAL A 126 15.32 6.84 -3.23
N GLY A 127 16.59 7.06 -3.58
CA GLY A 127 17.65 6.05 -3.46
C GLY A 127 17.58 4.90 -4.47
N ASP A 128 18.25 3.80 -4.15
CA ASP A 128 18.30 2.59 -4.98
C ASP A 128 17.04 1.73 -4.76
N VAL A 129 16.07 1.92 -5.65
CA VAL A 129 14.86 1.12 -5.74
C VAL A 129 14.93 0.28 -7.01
N GLN A 130 14.73 -1.02 -6.84
CA GLN A 130 14.80 -2.00 -7.92
C GLN A 130 13.48 -2.76 -8.02
N PHE A 131 13.18 -3.24 -9.21
CA PHE A 131 12.07 -4.15 -9.43
C PHE A 131 12.51 -5.35 -10.25
N ARG A 132 11.76 -6.45 -10.14
CA ARG A 132 11.96 -7.66 -10.93
C ARG A 132 10.62 -8.13 -11.43
N ARG A 133 10.53 -8.41 -12.73
CA ARG A 133 9.30 -8.95 -13.32
C ARG A 133 9.04 -10.36 -12.81
N ALA A 134 7.77 -10.75 -12.72
CA ALA A 134 7.38 -12.10 -12.29
C ALA A 134 8.11 -13.22 -13.05
N GLN A 135 8.30 -13.03 -14.36
CA GLN A 135 8.95 -13.98 -15.28
C GLN A 135 10.48 -13.85 -15.36
N ASP A 136 11.04 -12.80 -14.78
CA ASP A 136 12.47 -12.50 -14.85
C ASP A 136 13.18 -12.89 -13.55
N THR A 137 14.47 -13.20 -13.68
CA THR A 137 15.35 -13.50 -12.54
C THR A 137 16.18 -12.29 -12.11
N ALA A 138 16.45 -11.35 -13.02
CA ALA A 138 17.27 -10.18 -12.76
C ALA A 138 16.45 -8.97 -12.30
N TYR A 139 17.01 -8.21 -11.36
CA TYR A 139 16.47 -6.92 -10.95
C TYR A 139 16.90 -5.82 -11.93
N SER A 140 16.01 -4.87 -12.15
CA SER A 140 16.23 -3.63 -12.91
C SER A 140 15.94 -2.42 -12.03
N SER A 141 16.60 -1.29 -12.28
CA SER A 141 16.30 -0.05 -11.56
C SER A 141 14.88 0.44 -11.86
N ALA A 142 14.16 0.85 -10.82
CA ALA A 142 12.83 1.42 -10.96
C ALA A 142 12.88 2.84 -11.53
N SER A 143 11.81 3.25 -12.20
CA SER A 143 11.61 4.60 -12.69
C SER A 143 10.13 4.97 -12.56
N LYS A 144 9.80 6.28 -12.58
CA LYS A 144 8.40 6.73 -12.58
C LYS A 144 7.61 6.28 -13.83
N ALA A 145 8.30 5.89 -14.90
CA ALA A 145 7.69 5.32 -16.10
C ALA A 145 7.41 3.81 -15.97
N THR A 146 7.97 3.16 -14.95
CA THR A 146 7.79 1.72 -14.72
C THR A 146 6.37 1.46 -14.20
N VAL A 147 5.62 0.65 -14.94
CA VAL A 147 4.36 0.04 -14.49
C VAL A 147 4.66 -1.37 -14.02
N LEU A 148 4.20 -1.72 -12.83
CA LEU A 148 4.32 -3.05 -12.23
C LEU A 148 3.02 -3.83 -12.43
N ASP A 149 3.19 -5.12 -12.67
CA ASP A 149 2.10 -6.08 -12.81
C ASP A 149 2.07 -7.07 -11.63
N ILE A 150 1.00 -7.87 -11.57
CA ILE A 150 0.90 -8.97 -10.61
C ILE A 150 2.08 -9.93 -10.77
N GLY A 151 2.67 -10.30 -9.63
CA GLY A 151 3.85 -11.16 -9.52
C GLY A 151 5.17 -10.40 -9.55
N ASP A 152 5.16 -9.11 -9.89
CA ASP A 152 6.37 -8.29 -9.83
C ASP A 152 6.80 -8.03 -8.39
N VAL A 153 8.12 -7.90 -8.23
CA VAL A 153 8.78 -7.70 -6.94
C VAL A 153 9.44 -6.35 -6.91
N VAL A 154 9.27 -5.61 -5.83
CA VAL A 154 9.95 -4.34 -5.56
C VAL A 154 10.89 -4.52 -4.38
N LYS A 155 12.11 -4.00 -4.52
CA LYS A 155 13.17 -4.06 -3.52
C LYS A 155 13.70 -2.66 -3.25
N THR A 156 13.84 -2.31 -1.97
CA THR A 156 14.45 -1.06 -1.52
C THR A 156 15.72 -1.34 -0.72
N SER A 157 16.78 -0.60 -1.01
CA SER A 157 18.06 -0.61 -0.27
C SER A 157 17.95 0.20 1.07
N PRO A 158 18.99 0.22 1.94
CA PRO A 158 18.90 0.85 3.28
C PRO A 158 18.62 2.36 3.33
N ARG A 159 18.87 3.08 2.24
CA ARG A 159 18.56 4.52 2.09
C ARG A 159 17.65 4.76 0.90
N ALA A 160 16.72 3.83 0.69
CA ALA A 160 15.81 3.88 -0.43
C ALA A 160 14.38 3.68 0.04
N SER A 161 13.45 4.37 -0.62
CA SER A 161 12.03 4.22 -0.41
C SER A 161 11.31 4.55 -1.71
N CYS A 162 10.12 3.99 -1.89
CA CYS A 162 9.26 4.38 -2.98
C CYS A 162 7.81 4.50 -2.56
N ARG A 163 7.08 5.36 -3.26
CA ARG A 163 5.63 5.45 -3.18
C ARG A 163 5.02 4.79 -4.40
N LEU A 164 4.25 3.75 -4.16
CA LEU A 164 3.45 3.04 -5.14
C LEU A 164 2.02 3.57 -5.11
N VAL A 165 1.46 3.78 -6.29
CA VAL A 165 0.06 4.16 -6.44
C VAL A 165 -0.64 3.14 -7.33
N PHE A 166 -1.79 2.69 -6.86
CA PHE A 166 -2.62 1.69 -7.50
C PHE A 166 -3.76 2.36 -8.26
N GLN A 167 -4.30 1.68 -9.25
CA GLN A 167 -5.36 2.21 -10.13
C GLN A 167 -6.65 2.59 -9.37
N ASP A 168 -6.89 1.97 -8.22
CA ASP A 168 -8.00 2.22 -7.32
C ASP A 168 -7.79 3.41 -6.37
N GLY A 169 -6.62 4.08 -6.44
CA GLY A 169 -6.27 5.19 -5.56
C GLY A 169 -5.65 4.76 -4.23
N MET A 170 -5.46 3.46 -3.98
CA MET A 170 -4.64 2.99 -2.87
C MET A 170 -3.19 3.48 -3.06
N VAL A 171 -2.57 3.92 -1.97
CA VAL A 171 -1.18 4.39 -1.94
C VAL A 171 -0.42 3.54 -0.94
N THR A 172 0.74 3.02 -1.36
CA THR A 172 1.65 2.27 -0.49
C THR A 172 3.03 2.88 -0.53
N VAL A 173 3.57 3.28 0.62
CA VAL A 173 4.97 3.67 0.77
C VAL A 173 5.74 2.44 1.24
N VAL A 174 6.76 2.03 0.48
CA VAL A 174 7.67 0.94 0.82
C VAL A 174 8.91 1.56 1.44
N GLY A 175 9.17 1.28 2.71
CA GLY A 175 10.29 1.86 3.43
C GLY A 175 11.64 1.23 3.08
N PRO A 176 12.73 1.59 3.77
CA PRO A 176 14.05 1.00 3.57
C PRO A 176 14.09 -0.51 3.81
N ASN A 177 15.11 -1.17 3.24
CA ASN A 177 15.40 -2.59 3.46
C ASN A 177 14.20 -3.53 3.24
N SER A 178 13.35 -3.19 2.28
CA SER A 178 12.07 -3.85 2.08
C SER A 178 12.05 -4.66 0.80
N LEU A 179 11.32 -5.77 0.84
CA LEU A 179 11.05 -6.63 -0.31
C LEU A 179 9.58 -6.96 -0.34
N ILE A 180 8.89 -6.46 -1.37
CA ILE A 180 7.45 -6.67 -1.54
C ILE A 180 7.15 -7.35 -2.88
N THR A 181 6.12 -8.19 -2.90
CA THR A 181 5.57 -8.78 -4.13
C THR A 181 4.10 -8.41 -4.27
N ILE A 182 3.70 -7.94 -5.45
CA ILE A 182 2.29 -7.69 -5.76
C ILE A 182 1.64 -9.02 -6.14
N LYS A 183 0.52 -9.37 -5.51
CA LYS A 183 -0.19 -10.63 -5.73
C LYS A 183 -1.67 -10.38 -5.99
N GLU A 184 -2.25 -11.24 -6.80
CA GLU A 184 -3.70 -11.36 -6.94
C GLU A 184 -4.29 -12.14 -5.77
N SER A 185 -5.59 -12.00 -5.56
CA SER A 185 -6.39 -12.94 -4.79
C SER A 185 -6.62 -14.24 -5.57
N LEU A 186 -6.54 -15.38 -4.88
CA LEU A 186 -6.86 -16.69 -5.45
C LEU A 186 -8.33 -17.10 -5.20
N ASP A 187 -9.11 -16.30 -4.47
CA ASP A 187 -10.55 -16.56 -4.23
C ASP A 187 -11.39 -15.78 -5.24
N GLU A 188 -12.12 -16.48 -6.11
CA GLU A 188 -13.02 -15.91 -7.12
C GLU A 188 -14.15 -15.05 -6.51
N ARG A 189 -14.47 -15.22 -5.21
CA ARG A 189 -15.44 -14.38 -4.49
C ARG A 189 -14.87 -13.03 -4.05
N ASP A 190 -13.55 -12.88 -4.15
CA ASP A 190 -12.79 -11.70 -3.76
C ASP A 190 -11.85 -11.27 -4.89
N ALA A 191 -12.38 -11.22 -6.12
CA ALA A 191 -11.65 -10.78 -7.32
C ALA A 191 -11.11 -9.33 -7.22
N ASN A 192 -11.59 -8.52 -6.26
CA ASN A 192 -11.10 -7.17 -5.98
C ASN A 192 -10.04 -7.10 -4.84
N MET A 193 -9.56 -8.24 -4.32
CA MET A 193 -8.52 -8.26 -3.29
C MET A 193 -7.13 -8.09 -3.94
N ILE A 194 -6.44 -6.98 -3.60
CA ILE A 194 -5.04 -6.75 -3.93
C ILE A 194 -4.19 -7.23 -2.76
N ASN A 195 -3.34 -8.23 -2.97
CA ASN A 195 -2.50 -8.78 -1.93
C ASN A 195 -1.06 -8.27 -2.07
N LEU A 196 -0.53 -7.61 -1.05
CA LEU A 196 0.89 -7.24 -0.99
C LEU A 196 1.61 -8.19 -0.06
N ARG A 197 2.52 -9.01 -0.59
CA ARG A 197 3.38 -9.84 0.25
C ARG A 197 4.62 -9.06 0.66
N LEU A 198 4.79 -8.82 1.95
CA LEU A 198 5.99 -8.24 2.55
C LEU A 198 6.88 -9.37 3.08
N GLU A 199 8.04 -9.55 2.47
CA GLU A 199 8.99 -10.62 2.87
C GLU A 199 10.00 -10.15 3.93
N THR A 200 10.27 -8.86 3.98
CA THR A 200 11.11 -8.19 4.99
C THR A 200 10.91 -6.68 4.88
N GLY A 201 11.16 -5.95 5.97
CA GLY A 201 11.16 -4.50 6.02
C GLY A 201 9.79 -3.95 6.40
N GLU A 202 9.41 -2.81 5.84
CA GLU A 202 8.23 -2.07 6.23
C GLU A 202 7.46 -1.50 5.05
N LEU A 203 6.16 -1.35 5.25
CA LEU A 203 5.33 -0.54 4.37
C LEU A 203 4.29 0.23 5.17
N THR A 204 3.90 1.39 4.67
CA THR A 204 2.69 2.10 5.08
C THR A 204 1.71 2.09 3.93
N MET A 205 0.45 1.79 4.21
CA MET A 205 -0.62 1.75 3.20
C MET A 205 -1.74 2.68 3.61
N LYS A 206 -2.26 3.44 2.65
CA LYS A 206 -3.54 4.14 2.72
C LYS A 206 -4.47 3.54 1.68
N SER A 207 -5.52 2.86 2.14
CA SER A 207 -6.52 2.23 1.26
C SER A 207 -7.41 3.28 0.60
N SER A 208 -8.11 2.87 -0.47
CA SER A 208 -9.07 3.73 -1.15
C SER A 208 -10.16 4.21 -0.20
N GLU A 209 -10.64 5.44 -0.40
CA GLU A 209 -11.80 5.98 0.30
C GLU A 209 -13.13 5.42 -0.22
N ILE A 210 -13.14 4.78 -1.40
CA ILE A 210 -14.35 4.25 -2.02
C ILE A 210 -14.63 2.85 -1.45
N PRO A 211 -15.77 2.64 -0.78
CA PRO A 211 -16.12 1.32 -0.26
C PRO A 211 -16.18 0.25 -1.37
N ASP A 212 -15.76 -0.97 -1.03
CA ASP A 212 -15.78 -2.17 -1.89
C ASP A 212 -15.02 -2.07 -3.23
N GLN A 213 -14.31 -0.96 -3.48
CA GLN A 213 -13.50 -0.78 -4.68
C GLN A 213 -12.33 -1.77 -4.69
N SER A 214 -11.65 -1.89 -3.55
CA SER A 214 -10.65 -2.91 -3.32
C SER A 214 -10.66 -3.33 -1.86
N LYS A 215 -10.23 -4.57 -1.61
CA LYS A 215 -10.03 -5.11 -0.28
C LYS A 215 -8.55 -5.46 -0.14
N PRO A 216 -7.66 -4.49 0.08
CA PRO A 216 -6.25 -4.79 0.11
C PRO A 216 -5.91 -5.67 1.32
N SER A 217 -4.93 -6.55 1.14
CA SER A 217 -4.33 -7.27 2.26
C SER A 217 -2.81 -7.21 2.21
N VAL A 218 -2.19 -7.19 3.39
CA VAL A 218 -0.75 -7.35 3.54
C VAL A 218 -0.47 -8.72 4.11
N LEU A 219 0.36 -9.49 3.42
CA LEU A 219 0.73 -10.85 3.80
C LEU A 219 2.20 -10.87 4.23
N THR A 220 2.48 -11.39 5.42
CA THR A 220 3.83 -11.65 5.90
C THR A 220 3.99 -13.14 6.19
N LYS A 221 5.16 -13.55 6.70
CA LYS A 221 5.34 -14.91 7.21
C LYS A 221 4.54 -15.16 8.50
N SER A 222 4.35 -14.14 9.33
CA SER A 222 3.68 -14.26 10.63
C SER A 222 2.15 -14.24 10.55
N GLY A 223 1.60 -13.71 9.46
CA GLY A 223 0.15 -13.63 9.28
C GLY A 223 -0.28 -12.73 8.13
N SER A 224 -1.50 -12.21 8.26
CA SER A 224 -2.09 -11.31 7.27
C SER A 224 -2.84 -10.17 7.95
N ALA A 225 -2.91 -9.03 7.27
CA ALA A 225 -3.73 -7.89 7.63
C ALA A 225 -4.68 -7.59 6.47
N MET A 226 -5.97 -7.85 6.64
CA MET A 226 -7.01 -7.39 5.72
C MET A 226 -7.38 -5.95 6.06
N VAL A 227 -7.34 -5.07 5.07
CA VAL A 227 -7.46 -3.62 5.24
C VAL A 227 -8.78 -3.16 4.67
N TYR A 228 -9.58 -2.45 5.47
CA TYR A 228 -10.85 -1.89 5.01
C TYR A 228 -10.62 -0.60 4.23
N HIS A 229 -11.65 -0.06 3.58
CA HIS A 229 -11.57 1.25 2.93
C HIS A 229 -11.27 2.37 3.96
N SER A 230 -10.82 3.53 3.50
CA SER A 230 -10.53 4.70 4.34
C SER A 230 -9.62 4.39 5.55
N THR A 231 -8.68 3.46 5.37
CA THR A 231 -7.81 2.95 6.43
C THR A 231 -6.36 3.24 6.11
N GLN A 232 -5.62 3.70 7.12
CA GLN A 232 -4.17 3.87 7.08
C GLN A 232 -3.51 2.92 8.07
N ILE A 233 -2.61 2.08 7.56
CA ILE A 233 -1.84 1.13 8.36
C ILE A 233 -0.35 1.26 8.12
N ALA A 234 0.45 0.86 9.11
CA ALA A 234 1.85 0.51 8.96
C ALA A 234 2.04 -0.97 9.28
N VAL A 235 2.86 -1.64 8.47
CA VAL A 235 3.23 -3.05 8.66
C VAL A 235 4.74 -3.16 8.59
N GLU A 236 5.35 -3.65 9.66
CA GLU A 236 6.77 -4.00 9.70
C GLU A 236 6.91 -5.51 9.90
N TYR A 237 7.74 -6.15 9.09
CA TYR A 237 8.13 -7.54 9.29
C TYR A 237 9.63 -7.69 9.45
N SER A 238 10.03 -8.27 10.57
CA SER A 238 11.43 -8.56 10.90
C SER A 238 11.64 -10.07 11.00
N ALA A 239 12.44 -10.62 10.08
CA ALA A 239 12.85 -12.03 10.15
C ALA A 239 13.72 -12.32 11.39
N ILE A 240 14.43 -11.31 11.91
CA ILE A 240 15.25 -11.43 13.13
C ILE A 240 14.34 -11.57 14.35
N GLN A 241 13.30 -10.75 14.46
CA GLN A 241 12.33 -10.83 15.55
C GLN A 241 11.27 -11.93 15.32
N SER A 242 11.22 -12.50 14.11
CA SER A 242 10.23 -13.50 13.69
C SER A 242 8.79 -13.04 13.94
N ALA A 243 8.54 -11.76 13.69
CA ALA A 243 7.28 -11.11 14.01
C ALA A 243 6.93 -10.01 13.00
N THR A 244 5.62 -9.79 12.87
CA THR A 244 5.00 -8.68 12.16
C THR A 244 4.36 -7.74 13.17
N GLU A 245 4.72 -6.47 13.11
CA GLU A 245 3.99 -5.40 13.79
C GLU A 245 2.97 -4.81 12.82
N LEU A 246 1.69 -4.81 13.20
CA LEU A 246 0.61 -4.12 12.49
C LEU A 246 0.11 -2.97 13.36
N SER A 247 0.24 -1.75 12.86
CA SER A 247 -0.32 -0.54 13.46
C SER A 247 -1.40 0.02 12.55
N VAL A 248 -2.61 0.24 13.08
CA VAL A 248 -3.70 0.93 12.40
C VAL A 248 -3.74 2.36 12.94
N TYR A 249 -3.35 3.31 12.10
CA TYR A 249 -3.34 4.73 12.46
C TYR A 249 -4.72 5.37 12.30
N GLN A 250 -5.48 4.91 11.30
CA GLN A 250 -6.85 5.35 11.04
C GLN A 250 -7.62 4.23 10.35
N GLY A 251 -8.92 4.09 10.65
CA GLY A 251 -9.82 3.11 10.09
C GLY A 251 -9.79 1.77 10.82
N ARG A 252 -9.82 0.67 10.05
CA ARG A 252 -9.89 -0.68 10.59
C ARG A 252 -9.09 -1.65 9.73
N ALA A 253 -8.38 -2.55 10.38
CA ALA A 253 -7.84 -3.74 9.75
C ALA A 253 -8.21 -4.99 10.56
N THR A 254 -8.31 -6.14 9.90
CA THR A 254 -8.41 -7.43 10.57
C THR A 254 -7.07 -8.15 10.44
N ALA A 255 -6.36 -8.33 11.55
CA ALA A 255 -5.17 -9.15 11.63
C ALA A 255 -5.56 -10.63 11.80
N ALA A 256 -4.85 -11.52 11.13
CA ALA A 256 -5.06 -12.96 11.22
C ALA A 256 -3.76 -13.74 11.26
N THR A 257 -3.71 -14.75 12.14
CA THR A 257 -2.64 -15.74 12.18
C THR A 257 -3.23 -17.14 12.40
N GLY A 258 -2.93 -18.07 11.49
CA GLY A 258 -3.55 -19.39 11.47
C GLY A 258 -5.09 -19.30 11.44
N THR A 259 -5.73 -19.67 12.56
CA THR A 259 -7.21 -19.61 12.73
C THR A 259 -7.68 -18.46 13.61
N ARG A 260 -6.77 -17.68 14.19
CA ARG A 260 -7.09 -16.54 15.06
C ARG A 260 -7.21 -15.28 14.23
N THR A 261 -8.20 -14.47 14.56
CA THR A 261 -8.41 -13.16 13.95
C THR A 261 -8.67 -12.12 15.04
N ILE A 262 -8.26 -10.88 14.80
CA ILE A 262 -8.55 -9.74 15.66
C ILE A 262 -8.75 -8.50 14.82
N ASP A 263 -9.74 -7.69 15.17
CA ASP A 263 -9.90 -6.36 14.60
C ASP A 263 -9.01 -5.37 15.34
N VAL A 264 -8.32 -4.54 14.55
CA VAL A 264 -7.43 -3.48 15.01
C VAL A 264 -8.01 -2.16 14.48
N PHE A 265 -8.22 -1.21 15.38
CA PHE A 265 -8.86 0.08 15.09
C PHE A 265 -7.87 1.25 15.20
N ASP A 266 -8.35 2.47 14.98
CA ASP A 266 -7.62 3.73 15.14
C ASP A 266 -6.65 3.74 16.32
N ASN A 267 -5.40 4.11 16.04
CA ASN A 267 -4.31 4.20 17.00
C ASN A 267 -4.14 2.91 17.83
N GLN A 268 -4.30 1.75 17.20
CA GLN A 268 -4.03 0.47 17.84
C GLN A 268 -2.96 -0.30 17.08
N ARG A 269 -2.22 -1.10 17.83
CA ARG A 269 -1.21 -2.00 17.33
C ARG A 269 -1.47 -3.41 17.82
N VAL A 270 -1.13 -4.39 16.98
CA VAL A 270 -0.98 -5.79 17.37
C VAL A 270 0.30 -6.37 16.79
N VAL A 271 0.89 -7.34 17.49
CA VAL A 271 2.03 -8.13 17.00
C VAL A 271 1.55 -9.54 16.62
N LEU A 272 1.92 -9.99 15.43
CA LEU A 272 1.71 -11.35 14.95
C LEU A 272 3.08 -12.05 14.89
N SER A 273 3.20 -13.25 15.42
CA SER A 273 4.49 -13.97 15.42
C SER A 273 4.47 -15.19 14.50
N ASP A 274 5.65 -15.60 14.02
CA ASP A 274 5.82 -16.74 13.11
C ASP A 274 5.33 -18.07 13.71
N ASP A 275 5.23 -18.16 15.04
CA ASP A 275 4.69 -19.31 15.78
C ASP A 275 3.14 -19.32 15.83
N GLN A 276 2.50 -18.43 15.09
CA GLN A 276 1.05 -18.22 15.04
C GLN A 276 0.43 -17.69 16.34
N SER A 277 1.24 -17.09 17.21
CA SER A 277 0.73 -16.29 18.33
C SER A 277 0.27 -14.91 17.86
N LEU A 278 -0.74 -14.40 18.57
CA LEU A 278 -1.35 -13.09 18.33
C LEU A 278 -1.27 -12.32 19.63
N GLY A 279 -0.56 -11.21 19.63
CA GLY A 279 -0.39 -10.33 20.78
C GLY A 279 -1.68 -9.65 21.21
N GLU A 280 -1.63 -8.99 22.36
CA GLU A 280 -2.72 -8.12 22.81
C GLU A 280 -2.76 -6.81 22.01
N LEU A 281 -3.94 -6.19 21.94
CA LEU A 281 -4.09 -4.85 21.37
C LEU A 281 -3.46 -3.83 22.30
N VAL A 282 -2.60 -2.98 21.73
CA VAL A 282 -1.96 -1.87 22.43
C VAL A 282 -2.44 -0.57 21.81
N ASN A 283 -2.87 0.39 22.64
CA ASN A 283 -3.20 1.73 22.16
C ASN A 283 -1.92 2.54 21.96
N LEU A 284 -1.88 3.30 20.88
CA LEU A 284 -0.83 4.23 20.52
C LEU A 284 -1.32 5.67 20.80
N PRO A 285 -0.43 6.62 21.11
CA PRO A 285 -0.83 8.01 21.21
C PRO A 285 -1.26 8.55 19.82
N PRO A 286 -2.23 9.48 19.75
CA PRO A 286 -2.67 10.06 18.49
C PRO A 286 -1.62 11.03 17.92
N PRO A 287 -1.55 11.22 16.59
CA PRO A 287 -0.59 12.14 15.98
C PRO A 287 -0.81 13.59 16.45
N PRO A 288 0.27 14.36 16.71
CA PRO A 288 0.15 15.77 17.03
C PRO A 288 -0.31 16.59 15.82
N ILE A 289 -1.10 17.65 16.08
CA ILE A 289 -1.51 18.61 15.03
C ILE A 289 -0.40 19.66 14.86
N LEU A 290 0.15 19.76 13.65
CA LEU A 290 1.17 20.74 13.30
C LEU A 290 0.60 22.16 13.29
N SER A 291 1.43 23.15 13.63
CA SER A 291 0.99 24.54 13.82
C SER A 291 1.89 25.60 13.23
N ARG A 292 3.19 25.32 13.03
CA ARG A 292 4.12 26.23 12.35
C ARG A 292 5.40 25.51 11.89
N PRO A 293 6.06 25.99 10.84
CA PRO A 293 5.53 26.97 9.89
C PRO A 293 4.30 26.39 9.17
N ASP A 294 3.44 27.22 8.59
CA ASP A 294 2.27 26.70 7.85
C ASP A 294 2.71 25.72 6.75
N ASN A 295 1.85 24.75 6.41
CA ASN A 295 2.17 23.85 5.31
C ASN A 295 2.40 24.65 4.01
N TYR A 296 3.52 24.37 3.35
CA TYR A 296 4.07 25.10 2.21
C TYR A 296 4.41 26.56 2.48
N ALA A 297 4.86 26.87 3.70
CA ALA A 297 5.39 28.19 4.03
C ALA A 297 6.64 28.51 3.21
N GLU A 298 6.77 29.79 2.88
CA GLU A 298 7.93 30.36 2.21
C GLU A 298 8.67 31.26 3.20
N ILE A 299 9.96 30.99 3.39
CA ILE A 299 10.80 31.64 4.39
C ILE A 299 11.95 32.33 3.64
N GLU A 300 12.15 33.62 3.92
CA GLU A 300 13.26 34.36 3.32
C GLU A 300 14.60 33.85 3.86
N GLU A 301 15.57 33.75 2.96
CA GLU A 301 16.96 33.46 3.34
C GLU A 301 17.52 34.59 4.23
N GLY A 302 18.05 34.22 5.39
CA GLY A 302 18.64 35.18 6.31
C GLY A 302 19.93 35.81 5.77
N PRO A 303 20.42 36.89 6.42
CA PRO A 303 21.53 37.70 5.93
C PRO A 303 22.86 36.93 5.80
N GLU A 304 23.03 35.83 6.53
CA GLU A 304 24.20 34.95 6.47
C GLU A 304 24.05 33.79 5.47
N GLY A 305 23.01 33.84 4.63
CA GLY A 305 22.71 32.82 3.64
C GLY A 305 22.02 31.56 4.20
N THR A 306 21.49 31.65 5.42
CA THR A 306 20.74 30.60 6.09
C THR A 306 19.63 31.21 6.95
N SER A 307 18.63 30.41 7.32
CA SER A 307 17.50 30.87 8.15
C SER A 307 17.29 29.98 9.37
N SER A 308 16.79 30.57 10.46
CA SER A 308 16.30 29.82 11.62
C SER A 308 14.82 29.55 11.47
N VAL A 309 14.39 28.31 11.64
CA VAL A 309 13.00 27.89 11.49
C VAL A 309 12.52 27.21 12.76
N ILE A 310 11.38 27.66 13.28
CA ILE A 310 10.72 27.05 14.42
C ILE A 310 9.63 26.11 13.89
N LEU A 311 9.79 24.82 14.15
CA LEU A 311 8.72 23.84 13.98
C LEU A 311 7.91 23.78 15.27
N GLY A 312 6.59 23.76 15.17
CA GLY A 312 5.71 23.74 16.33
C GLY A 312 4.43 22.96 16.09
N TRP A 313 3.94 22.31 17.14
CA TRP A 313 2.76 21.45 17.13
C TRP A 313 1.98 21.55 18.45
N THR A 314 0.80 20.94 18.46
CA THR A 314 -0.04 20.81 19.65
C THR A 314 0.49 19.71 20.56
N ALA A 315 0.49 19.96 21.87
CA ALA A 315 0.85 18.94 22.84
C ALA A 315 -0.26 17.88 22.93
N VAL A 316 0.10 16.60 22.80
CA VAL A 316 -0.85 15.47 22.83
C VAL A 316 -1.28 15.15 24.27
N ASP A 317 -0.31 15.03 25.18
CA ASP A 317 -0.54 14.91 26.62
C ASP A 317 0.66 15.48 27.43
N PRO A 318 0.54 15.68 28.75
CA PRO A 318 1.60 16.28 29.58
C PRO A 318 2.87 15.44 29.75
N THR A 319 2.79 14.13 29.49
CA THR A 319 3.91 13.17 29.60
C THR A 319 4.51 12.79 28.25
N ALA A 320 3.87 13.20 27.16
CA ALA A 320 4.29 12.91 25.81
C ALA A 320 5.67 13.50 25.51
N SER A 321 6.47 12.72 24.82
CA SER A 321 7.61 13.20 24.05
C SER A 321 7.31 13.05 22.56
N TYR A 322 8.19 13.54 21.70
CA TYR A 322 7.95 13.60 20.27
C TYR A 322 9.17 13.10 19.50
N HIS A 323 8.91 12.30 18.47
CA HIS A 323 9.87 12.04 17.42
C HIS A 323 9.67 13.10 16.34
N VAL A 324 10.68 13.94 16.10
CA VAL A 324 10.63 15.04 15.12
C VAL A 324 11.59 14.74 13.99
N GLU A 325 11.08 14.73 12.76
CA GLU A 325 11.88 14.45 11.58
C GLU A 325 11.86 15.65 10.64
N LEU A 326 13.04 16.10 10.21
CA LEU A 326 13.24 17.10 9.15
C LEU A 326 14.10 16.49 8.05
N SER A 327 13.59 16.47 6.83
CA SER A 327 14.18 15.76 5.69
C SER A 327 14.24 16.63 4.44
N PRO A 328 15.22 16.43 3.53
CA PRO A 328 15.20 17.05 2.22
C PRO A 328 14.27 16.32 1.23
N ASN A 329 13.66 15.19 1.62
CA ASN A 329 12.78 14.42 0.76
C ASN A 329 11.51 13.95 1.48
N ILE A 330 10.41 13.84 0.74
CA ILE A 330 9.09 13.50 1.28
C ILE A 330 8.97 12.08 1.83
N LEU A 331 9.91 11.17 1.48
CA LEU A 331 9.91 9.78 1.94
C LEU A 331 10.81 9.55 3.16
N PHE A 332 11.46 10.59 3.70
CA PHE A 332 12.27 10.54 4.90
C PHE A 332 13.37 9.45 4.87
N THR A 333 13.96 9.18 3.70
CA THR A 333 15.08 8.20 3.57
C THR A 333 16.40 8.75 4.10
N GLU A 334 16.46 10.06 4.30
CA GLU A 334 17.59 10.80 4.85
C GLU A 334 17.03 11.92 5.72
N TRP A 335 17.71 12.22 6.82
CA TRP A 335 17.32 13.29 7.73
C TRP A 335 18.39 14.37 7.75
N ILE A 336 17.94 15.62 7.75
CA ILE A 336 18.77 16.78 8.14
C ILE A 336 18.86 16.80 9.66
N HIS A 337 17.71 16.61 10.32
CA HIS A 337 17.59 16.44 11.75
C HIS A 337 16.58 15.33 12.06
N GLU A 338 16.89 14.52 13.05
CA GLU A 338 16.04 13.46 13.60
C GLU A 338 16.17 13.52 15.13
N ASP A 339 15.14 14.05 15.79
CA ASP A 339 15.07 14.12 17.24
C ASP A 339 14.12 13.02 17.73
N GLN A 340 14.68 11.86 18.06
CA GLN A 340 13.90 10.65 18.44
C GLN A 340 13.10 10.81 19.74
N ARG A 341 13.44 11.80 20.58
CA ARG A 341 12.74 12.04 21.84
C ARG A 341 12.88 13.48 22.31
N TYR A 342 11.91 14.30 21.93
CA TYR A 342 11.85 15.72 22.27
C TYR A 342 10.67 16.02 23.21
N PHE A 343 10.89 16.80 24.27
CA PHE A 343 9.89 16.98 25.34
C PHE A 343 9.07 18.27 25.25
N ARG A 344 9.41 19.18 24.33
CA ARG A 344 8.64 20.40 24.09
C ARG A 344 7.80 20.21 22.84
N ASN A 345 6.82 21.09 22.66
CA ASN A 345 5.94 21.09 21.48
C ASN A 345 6.40 22.06 20.38
N GLN A 346 7.64 22.55 20.47
CA GLN A 346 8.28 23.35 19.44
C GLN A 346 9.80 23.18 19.49
N ILE A 347 10.45 23.12 18.35
CA ILE A 347 11.91 23.05 18.20
C ILE A 347 12.38 24.10 17.20
N GLU A 348 13.52 24.71 17.49
CA GLU A 348 14.17 25.66 16.58
C GLU A 348 15.36 24.97 15.90
N TYR A 349 15.38 25.00 14.57
CA TYR A 349 16.52 24.58 13.77
C TYR A 349 17.22 25.81 13.19
N PRO A 350 18.40 26.19 13.71
CA PRO A 350 19.17 27.31 13.20
C PRO A 350 19.93 26.91 11.93
N ASN A 351 20.35 27.91 11.17
CA ASN A 351 21.29 27.77 10.05
C ASN A 351 20.83 26.81 8.93
N LEU A 352 19.53 26.73 8.67
CA LEU A 352 19.03 25.95 7.53
C LEU A 352 19.37 26.68 6.22
N PRO A 353 20.07 26.03 5.27
CA PRO A 353 20.36 26.65 3.97
C PRO A 353 19.10 26.82 3.11
N PRO A 354 19.20 27.50 1.96
CA PRO A 354 18.13 27.54 0.98
C PRO A 354 17.80 26.13 0.47
N GLY A 355 16.51 25.81 0.37
CA GLY A 355 16.05 24.47 0.00
C GLY A 355 14.59 24.23 0.31
N VAL A 356 14.11 23.06 -0.10
CA VAL A 356 12.78 22.54 0.24
C VAL A 356 12.94 21.53 1.38
N TYR A 357 12.09 21.65 2.38
CA TYR A 357 12.14 20.87 3.60
C TYR A 357 10.81 20.19 3.85
N PHE A 358 10.85 18.91 4.21
CA PHE A 358 9.71 18.12 4.63
C PHE A 358 9.87 17.79 6.10
N TRP A 359 8.79 17.90 6.87
CA TRP A 359 8.83 17.57 8.28
C TRP A 359 7.53 16.92 8.75
N ARG A 360 7.66 16.08 9.77
CA ARG A 360 6.54 15.42 10.45
C ARG A 360 6.92 15.18 11.91
N VAL A 361 5.90 14.93 12.73
CA VAL A 361 6.08 14.67 14.16
C VAL A 361 5.21 13.49 14.58
N ALA A 362 5.78 12.53 15.30
CA ALA A 362 5.02 11.47 15.97
C ALA A 362 5.07 11.71 17.50
N SER A 363 3.97 11.44 18.18
CA SER A 363 3.93 11.46 19.65
C SER A 363 4.43 10.14 20.21
N ILE A 364 5.13 10.19 21.35
CA ILE A 364 5.59 9.05 22.12
C ILE A 364 5.02 9.17 23.53
N ASP A 365 4.28 8.18 23.98
CA ASP A 365 3.66 8.18 25.30
C ASP A 365 4.64 7.83 26.44
N GLY A 366 4.16 7.86 27.68
CA GLY A 366 4.95 7.49 28.87
C GLY A 366 5.42 6.02 28.90
N ALA A 367 4.80 5.14 28.10
CA ALA A 367 5.21 3.74 27.92
C ALA A 367 6.22 3.55 26.79
N ASN A 368 6.70 4.65 26.18
CA ASN A 368 7.59 4.66 25.02
C ASN A 368 6.97 4.00 23.77
N LEU A 369 5.65 4.15 23.61
CA LEU A 369 4.94 3.76 22.41
C LEU A 369 4.82 4.96 21.49
N GLU A 370 5.31 4.80 20.26
CA GLU A 370 5.21 5.82 19.22
C GLU A 370 3.90 5.66 18.44
N GLY A 371 3.23 6.78 18.22
CA GLY A 371 1.99 6.88 17.46
C GLY A 371 2.20 7.02 15.96
N ALA A 372 1.11 7.31 15.26
CA ALA A 372 1.20 7.72 13.86
C ALA A 372 2.04 9.01 13.74
N PRO A 373 2.85 9.16 12.68
CA PRO A 373 3.34 10.47 12.32
C PRO A 373 2.18 11.38 11.93
N SER A 374 2.34 12.67 12.17
CA SER A 374 1.47 13.71 11.61
C SER A 374 1.45 13.65 10.08
N ASP A 375 0.52 14.41 9.47
CA ASP A 375 0.67 14.78 8.07
C ASP A 375 2.07 15.39 7.83
N VAL A 376 2.64 15.11 6.66
CA VAL A 376 3.91 15.71 6.25
C VAL A 376 3.64 17.15 5.84
N TRP A 377 4.23 18.10 6.54
CA TRP A 377 4.25 19.50 6.13
C TRP A 377 5.55 19.83 5.43
N GLN A 378 5.47 20.79 4.52
CA GLN A 378 6.60 21.28 3.75
C GLN A 378 6.83 22.76 4.04
N PHE A 379 8.08 23.23 3.97
CA PHE A 379 8.39 24.65 3.83
C PHE A 379 9.59 24.84 2.90
N GLN A 380 9.85 26.08 2.50
CA GLN A 380 10.96 26.41 1.62
C GLN A 380 11.72 27.64 2.13
N ILE A 381 13.06 27.62 2.02
CA ILE A 381 13.93 28.77 2.26
C ILE A 381 14.54 29.27 0.93
N GLY A 382 14.57 30.58 0.67
CA GLY A 382 15.24 31.14 -0.51
C GLY A 382 15.36 32.68 -0.58
N LYS A 383 16.31 33.17 -1.40
CA LYS A 383 16.65 34.61 -1.56
C LYS A 383 15.51 35.51 -2.02
N GLU A 384 14.64 34.99 -2.88
CA GLU A 384 13.67 35.81 -3.64
C GLU A 384 12.21 35.58 -3.22
N LEU A 385 11.96 34.82 -2.15
CA LEU A 385 10.59 34.45 -1.76
C LEU A 385 9.79 35.61 -1.15
N ILE A 386 10.48 36.65 -0.60
CA ILE A 386 9.81 37.81 0.03
C ILE A 386 10.44 39.16 -0.39
N SER A 387 11.62 39.17 -1.02
CA SER A 387 12.34 40.39 -1.43
C SER A 387 12.04 40.83 -2.88
N SER A 388 10.80 40.63 -3.33
CA SER A 388 10.17 41.50 -4.31
C SER A 388 8.81 41.94 -3.77
N ALA A 389 8.84 42.74 -2.72
CA ALA A 389 7.73 43.65 -2.43
C ALA A 389 7.38 44.39 -3.73
N ARG A 390 6.30 43.95 -4.41
CA ARG A 390 5.60 44.72 -5.44
C ARG A 390 6.55 45.43 -6.41
N ALA A 391 7.45 44.70 -7.07
CA ALA A 391 7.72 45.10 -8.45
C ALA A 391 6.34 45.19 -9.10
N VAL A 392 6.07 46.23 -9.89
CA VAL A 392 4.80 46.41 -10.60
C VAL A 392 4.74 45.35 -11.71
N ASP A 393 4.80 44.09 -11.32
CA ASP A 393 4.53 42.97 -12.17
C ASP A 393 3.02 42.76 -12.09
N ASN A 394 2.36 43.13 -13.18
CA ASN A 394 0.94 42.85 -13.39
C ASN A 394 0.78 41.74 -14.44
N LYS A 395 1.88 41.07 -14.82
CA LYS A 395 1.87 40.01 -15.82
C LYS A 395 1.65 38.68 -15.08
N PRO A 396 0.57 37.96 -15.39
CA PRO A 396 0.36 36.63 -14.83
C PRO A 396 1.50 35.65 -15.16
N PRO A 397 1.84 34.72 -14.25
CA PRO A 397 2.88 33.73 -14.50
C PRO A 397 2.49 32.83 -15.67
N ASN A 398 3.44 32.47 -16.54
CA ASN A 398 3.17 31.48 -17.56
C ASN A 398 2.75 30.15 -16.93
N LEU A 399 1.67 29.52 -17.42
CA LEU A 399 1.23 28.19 -17.01
C LEU A 399 0.91 27.36 -18.25
N SER A 400 1.66 26.26 -18.43
CA SER A 400 1.48 25.33 -19.56
C SER A 400 1.28 23.92 -19.06
N ILE A 401 0.12 23.33 -19.35
CA ILE A 401 -0.15 21.92 -19.05
C ILE A 401 0.47 21.07 -20.15
N LYS A 402 1.41 20.20 -19.78
CA LYS A 402 2.10 19.29 -20.70
C LYS A 402 1.28 18.04 -20.95
N GLU A 403 0.84 17.40 -19.88
CA GLU A 403 0.13 16.13 -19.95
C GLU A 403 -0.92 16.04 -18.84
N ILE A 404 -2.06 15.44 -19.17
CA ILE A 404 -3.03 14.93 -18.22
C ILE A 404 -3.26 13.47 -18.57
N SER A 405 -2.91 12.59 -17.66
CA SER A 405 -3.04 11.15 -17.86
C SER A 405 -3.95 10.54 -16.81
N VAL A 406 -4.89 9.71 -17.27
CA VAL A 406 -5.91 9.07 -16.44
C VAL A 406 -5.58 7.60 -16.28
N HIS A 407 -5.50 7.14 -15.04
CA HIS A 407 -5.21 5.77 -14.69
C HIS A 407 -6.19 5.30 -13.63
N GLY A 408 -7.30 4.69 -14.07
CA GLY A 408 -8.43 4.39 -13.19
C GLY A 408 -8.98 5.66 -12.57
N TYR A 409 -8.97 5.74 -11.25
CA TYR A 409 -9.43 6.91 -10.51
C TYR A 409 -8.35 7.97 -10.32
N MET A 410 -7.14 7.74 -10.78
CA MET A 410 -6.04 8.68 -10.63
C MET A 410 -5.90 9.58 -11.86
N VAL A 411 -5.65 10.87 -11.62
CA VAL A 411 -5.32 11.84 -12.67
C VAL A 411 -3.97 12.46 -12.35
N ILE A 412 -2.98 12.20 -13.20
CA ILE A 412 -1.65 12.81 -13.09
C ILE A 412 -1.59 13.99 -14.04
N ILE A 413 -1.22 15.15 -13.50
CA ILE A 413 -1.14 16.42 -14.21
C ILE A 413 0.30 16.89 -14.14
N THR A 414 0.91 17.09 -15.30
CA THR A 414 2.25 17.67 -15.39
C THR A 414 2.22 18.94 -16.23
N GLY A 415 3.11 19.86 -15.93
CA GLY A 415 3.21 21.10 -16.69
C GLY A 415 4.46 21.89 -16.36
N LYS A 416 4.51 23.11 -16.90
CA LYS A 416 5.52 24.10 -16.54
C LYS A 416 4.86 25.39 -16.09
N THR A 417 5.49 26.03 -15.12
CA THR A 417 5.21 27.40 -14.71
C THR A 417 6.52 28.17 -14.49
N GLU A 418 6.41 29.44 -14.12
CA GLU A 418 7.54 30.23 -13.64
C GLU A 418 8.11 29.67 -12.34
N LYS A 419 9.43 29.74 -12.18
CA LYS A 419 10.18 29.11 -11.08
C LYS A 419 9.86 29.65 -9.70
N THR A 420 9.27 30.84 -9.63
CA THR A 420 8.89 31.54 -8.41
C THR A 420 7.38 31.49 -8.17
N ALA A 421 6.60 30.88 -9.06
CA ALA A 421 5.17 30.76 -8.90
C ALA A 421 4.80 29.58 -8.00
N THR A 422 3.70 29.66 -7.28
CA THR A 422 3.03 28.50 -6.68
C THR A 422 2.01 27.95 -7.68
N VAL A 423 1.93 26.63 -7.85
CA VAL A 423 0.84 25.98 -8.59
C VAL A 423 -0.13 25.34 -7.61
N GLN A 424 -1.43 25.53 -7.83
CA GLN A 424 -2.51 24.87 -7.11
C GLN A 424 -3.40 24.10 -8.09
N VAL A 425 -3.80 22.89 -7.70
CA VAL A 425 -4.80 22.08 -8.39
C VAL A 425 -5.96 21.85 -7.43
N ASP A 426 -7.15 22.32 -7.81
CA ASP A 426 -8.38 22.31 -6.98
C ASP A 426 -8.14 22.83 -5.55
N GLY A 427 -7.29 23.84 -5.42
CA GLY A 427 -6.94 24.50 -4.14
C GLY A 427 -5.79 23.84 -3.37
N GLN A 428 -5.27 22.68 -3.81
CA GLN A 428 -4.10 22.04 -3.20
C GLN A 428 -2.82 22.39 -3.95
N LYS A 429 -1.72 22.71 -3.24
CA LYS A 429 -0.45 23.04 -3.89
C LYS A 429 0.16 21.81 -4.58
N ALA A 430 0.64 22.01 -5.81
CA ALA A 430 1.39 21.02 -6.58
C ALA A 430 2.89 21.12 -6.27
N ILE A 431 3.62 20.04 -6.52
CA ILE A 431 5.08 20.02 -6.40
C ILE A 431 5.65 20.76 -7.60
N LEU A 432 6.47 21.78 -7.37
CA LEU A 432 7.18 22.55 -8.40
C LEU A 432 8.69 22.36 -8.20
N ASP A 433 9.37 21.94 -9.26
CA ASP A 433 10.82 22.00 -9.35
C ASP A 433 11.23 23.43 -9.74
N LEU A 434 11.83 24.14 -8.78
CA LEU A 434 12.22 25.55 -8.94
C LEU A 434 13.45 25.72 -9.84
N ALA A 435 14.23 24.65 -10.10
CA ALA A 435 15.34 24.71 -11.03
C ALA A 435 14.83 24.72 -12.48
N THR A 436 13.77 23.97 -12.77
CA THR A 436 13.27 23.72 -14.13
C THR A 436 11.95 24.41 -14.46
N GLY A 437 11.17 24.78 -13.44
CA GLY A 437 9.78 25.25 -13.54
C GLY A 437 8.77 24.13 -13.80
N ASP A 438 9.18 22.86 -13.77
CA ASP A 438 8.29 21.72 -13.98
C ASP A 438 7.45 21.43 -12.74
N PHE A 439 6.14 21.26 -12.89
CA PHE A 439 5.27 20.85 -11.80
C PHE A 439 4.57 19.52 -12.08
N SER A 440 4.22 18.82 -11.01
CA SER A 440 3.42 17.60 -11.03
C SER A 440 2.40 17.60 -9.90
N TYR A 441 1.20 17.12 -10.20
CA TYR A 441 0.14 16.89 -9.22
C TYR A 441 -0.59 15.59 -9.56
N THR A 442 -0.87 14.79 -8.54
CA THR A 442 -1.61 13.53 -8.66
C THR A 442 -2.92 13.67 -7.90
N ALA A 443 -4.04 13.70 -8.61
CA ALA A 443 -5.39 13.75 -8.05
C ALA A 443 -5.97 12.33 -7.95
N ASN A 444 -6.57 12.00 -6.81
CA ASN A 444 -7.39 10.79 -6.67
C ASN A 444 -8.87 11.15 -6.75
N MET A 445 -9.51 10.75 -7.85
CA MET A 445 -10.92 11.01 -8.13
C MET A 445 -11.80 10.04 -7.34
N LYS A 446 -12.90 10.53 -6.76
CA LYS A 446 -13.78 9.71 -5.93
C LYS A 446 -14.94 9.06 -6.70
N LYS A 447 -15.16 9.47 -7.95
CA LYS A 447 -16.30 9.05 -8.77
C LYS A 447 -15.89 8.91 -10.23
N LYS A 448 -16.60 8.05 -10.97
CA LYS A 448 -16.50 7.99 -12.43
C LYS A 448 -17.18 9.20 -13.10
N GLY A 449 -16.92 9.37 -14.39
CA GLY A 449 -17.51 10.42 -15.21
C GLY A 449 -16.58 11.60 -15.47
N ILE A 450 -17.14 12.68 -15.99
CA ILE A 450 -16.37 13.86 -16.37
C ILE A 450 -16.20 14.77 -15.16
N HIS A 451 -14.94 15.07 -14.85
CA HIS A 451 -14.55 16.01 -13.81
C HIS A 451 -13.88 17.23 -14.42
N THR A 452 -14.02 18.36 -13.73
CA THR A 452 -13.37 19.60 -14.08
C THR A 452 -12.27 19.85 -13.06
N ILE A 453 -11.04 20.01 -13.55
CA ILE A 453 -9.86 20.27 -12.74
C ILE A 453 -9.43 21.72 -12.94
N ASN A 454 -9.26 22.43 -11.84
CA ASN A 454 -8.85 23.84 -11.81
C ASN A 454 -7.38 23.94 -11.46
N ILE A 455 -6.58 24.48 -12.37
CA ILE A 455 -5.14 24.63 -12.18
C ILE A 455 -4.81 26.12 -12.17
N ILE A 456 -4.25 26.61 -11.06
CA ILE A 456 -3.96 28.02 -10.85
C ILE A 456 -2.46 28.17 -10.54
N ALA A 457 -1.75 28.95 -11.35
CA ALA A 457 -0.41 29.43 -11.02
C ALA A 457 -0.52 30.84 -10.42
N ILE A 458 0.20 31.10 -9.33
CA ILE A 458 0.21 32.38 -8.61
C ILE A 458 1.67 32.81 -8.44
N ASP A 459 2.04 33.98 -8.94
CA ASP A 459 3.39 34.52 -8.74
C ASP A 459 3.54 35.21 -7.36
N PRO A 460 4.76 35.61 -6.95
CA PRO A 460 4.97 36.33 -5.68
C PRO A 460 4.27 37.70 -5.61
N ALA A 461 3.98 38.33 -6.76
CA ALA A 461 3.24 39.58 -6.84
C ALA A 461 1.71 39.38 -6.67
N GLY A 462 1.23 38.13 -6.70
CA GLY A 462 -0.16 37.73 -6.57
C GLY A 462 -0.92 37.65 -7.90
N ASN A 463 -0.26 37.81 -9.05
CA ASN A 463 -0.91 37.62 -10.34
C ASN A 463 -1.21 36.14 -10.56
N ARG A 464 -2.33 35.86 -11.25
CA ARG A 464 -2.85 34.51 -11.39
C ARG A 464 -3.07 34.12 -12.84
N THR A 465 -2.64 32.92 -13.20
CA THR A 465 -3.03 32.25 -14.43
C THR A 465 -3.88 31.04 -14.08
N HIS A 466 -5.10 30.98 -14.62
CA HIS A 466 -6.03 29.89 -14.39
C HIS A 466 -6.25 29.09 -15.68
N VAL A 467 -6.14 27.77 -15.58
CA VAL A 467 -6.43 26.83 -16.64
C VAL A 467 -7.44 25.81 -16.12
N GLU A 468 -8.53 25.65 -16.85
CA GLU A 468 -9.53 24.61 -16.60
C GLU A 468 -9.34 23.45 -17.57
N LYS A 469 -9.38 22.21 -17.06
CA LYS A 469 -9.31 21.00 -17.89
C LYS A 469 -10.40 20.02 -17.51
N ARG A 470 -11.03 19.44 -18.52
CA ARG A 470 -12.02 18.36 -18.35
C ARG A 470 -11.34 17.02 -18.52
N VAL A 471 -11.58 16.13 -17.57
CA VAL A 471 -10.99 14.79 -17.53
C VAL A 471 -12.11 13.79 -17.34
N GLU A 472 -12.11 12.73 -18.15
CA GLU A 472 -13.10 11.66 -18.05
C GLU A 472 -12.48 10.45 -17.36
N ILE A 473 -13.07 10.06 -16.24
CA ILE A 473 -12.81 8.79 -15.58
C ILE A 473 -13.77 7.78 -16.19
N LYS A 474 -13.23 6.96 -17.11
CA LYS A 474 -13.98 5.96 -17.86
C LYS A 474 -14.33 4.75 -16.99
N ASP A 475 -15.31 3.99 -17.48
CA ASP A 475 -15.81 2.79 -16.82
C ASP A 475 -14.79 1.66 -16.71
#